data_AF-A0A9W6UD45-F1
#
_entry.id   AF-A0A9W6UD45-F1
#
_cell.length_a   1.000
_cell.length_b   1.000
_cell.length_c   1.000
_cell.angle_alpha   90.00
_cell.angle_beta   90.00
_cell.angle_gamma   90.00
#
_symmetry.space_group_name_H-M   'P 1'
#
loop_
_entity.id
_entity.type
_entity.pdbx_description
1 polymer ?
#
loop_
_entity_poly.entity_id
_entity_poly.type
_entity_poly.pdbx_seq_one_letter_code
_entity_poly.pdbx_strand_id
1 'polypeptide(L)'
;MDVASGNVECIRRSDKGYEAMDILSHENHALYLKSINMLQSKYQCPKREMVFVSGERLKNYKKNQCELVNIKSFPAEPTIYKPAPNAIRSLLTKYSIKDANQYIDHFIVYDFEAILKPTATQHGENTVFTNEHIPVSVSVADSLTEEVRCFVNDDPKMLLMNMFKYIGDVSVKIQQYNVDKYKSLLQKIINAHGLTGMEIPGFNLGKKYKMSDVESWIKEGKYGSFFHFHSSLGFGKQRSDYGRLKQLIDQVPVFGFNSGRYDINLIQSDLFAIIGTDNIKSAIKNPSYMRIATSKMKLLDISNYVPAGTSYDNYLTTYLGGCKCDDKIRCVCGLGKGRFPYITKYSGKCIGRKVVFQTSLNLYLEQYSFVNLIIMELVKPITSDHDLIILVKRIGVHLDDIFESSEITHPLPKKGSYLILLRQPNMDVGHWTGVHNGEYFDLMGEAAPTKYGIGRYNPKQIQGTYGDYCGPFCILWLYAKQHNQPNLFTNMTDLNLTILS
;
A
#
# COMPACT_ATOMS: atom_id res chain seq x y z
N MET A 1 -3.34 -41.54 -33.24
CA MET A 1 -2.97 -40.12 -33.08
C MET A 1 -1.65 -39.98 -33.81
N ASP A 2 -1.62 -39.27 -34.92
CA ASP A 2 -0.37 -39.00 -35.62
C ASP A 2 0.38 -37.94 -34.82
N VAL A 3 1.55 -38.31 -34.27
CA VAL A 3 2.30 -37.47 -33.32
C VAL A 3 2.85 -36.21 -33.99
N ALA A 4 3.05 -36.25 -35.32
CA ALA A 4 3.57 -35.11 -36.07
C ALA A 4 2.51 -34.03 -36.36
N SER A 5 1.24 -34.42 -36.52
CA SER A 5 0.14 -33.49 -36.87
C SER A 5 -0.88 -33.25 -35.75
N GLY A 6 -0.85 -34.04 -34.66
CA GLY A 6 -1.80 -33.96 -33.56
C GLY A 6 -3.22 -34.43 -33.90
N ASN A 7 -3.44 -34.96 -35.12
CA ASN A 7 -4.76 -35.33 -35.60
C ASN A 7 -5.18 -36.74 -35.12
N VAL A 8 -6.46 -36.88 -34.78
CA VAL A 8 -7.11 -38.15 -34.43
C VAL A 8 -8.05 -38.55 -35.56
N GLU A 9 -7.74 -39.66 -36.23
CA GLU A 9 -8.56 -40.21 -37.31
C GLU A 9 -9.57 -41.24 -36.79
N CYS A 10 -10.83 -41.15 -37.25
CA CYS A 10 -11.87 -42.11 -36.90
C CYS A 10 -11.83 -43.28 -37.89
N ILE A 11 -11.30 -44.42 -37.44
CA ILE A 11 -11.05 -45.59 -38.30
C ILE A 11 -12.34 -46.39 -38.57
N ARG A 12 -13.32 -46.34 -37.65
CA ARG A 12 -14.59 -47.06 -37.79
C ARG A 12 -15.68 -46.42 -36.95
N ARG A 13 -16.91 -46.41 -37.45
CA ARG A 13 -18.12 -46.05 -36.70
C ARG A 13 -19.11 -47.21 -36.73
N SER A 14 -19.88 -47.40 -35.66
CA SER A 14 -20.97 -48.37 -35.64
C SER A 14 -22.18 -47.77 -36.34
N ASP A 15 -22.78 -48.51 -37.27
CA ASP A 15 -23.92 -48.06 -38.07
C ASP A 15 -25.27 -48.40 -37.41
N LYS A 16 -25.26 -49.00 -36.21
CA LYS A 16 -26.46 -49.42 -35.47
C LYS A 16 -26.66 -48.58 -34.20
N GLY A 17 -27.88 -48.10 -33.99
CA GLY A 17 -28.29 -47.15 -32.93
C GLY A 17 -28.40 -47.76 -31.52
N TYR A 18 -27.41 -48.50 -31.07
CA TYR A 18 -27.27 -48.89 -29.65
C TYR A 18 -26.32 -47.94 -28.91
N GLU A 19 -26.27 -48.03 -27.58
CA GLU A 19 -25.27 -47.33 -26.76
C GLU A 19 -23.86 -47.71 -27.25
N ALA A 20 -23.17 -46.74 -27.85
CA ALA A 20 -21.83 -46.92 -28.40
C ALA A 20 -20.77 -46.62 -27.32
N MET A 21 -19.72 -47.42 -27.29
CA MET A 21 -18.58 -47.22 -26.40
C MET A 21 -17.41 -46.61 -27.20
N ASP A 22 -16.90 -45.47 -26.74
CA ASP A 22 -15.78 -44.78 -27.39
C ASP A 22 -14.44 -45.35 -26.91
N ILE A 23 -13.62 -45.84 -27.85
CA ILE A 23 -12.32 -46.46 -27.54
C ILE A 23 -11.22 -45.77 -28.36
N LEU A 24 -10.13 -45.38 -27.69
CA LEU A 24 -8.90 -44.91 -28.32
C LEU A 24 -7.91 -46.07 -28.43
N SER A 25 -7.47 -46.36 -29.64
CA SER A 25 -6.40 -47.33 -29.90
C SER A 25 -5.07 -46.59 -30.11
N HIS A 26 -4.06 -46.90 -29.31
CA HIS A 26 -2.71 -46.36 -29.44
C HIS A 26 -1.68 -47.43 -29.07
N GLU A 27 -0.71 -47.69 -29.95
CA GLU A 27 0.39 -48.65 -29.73
C GLU A 27 -0.04 -50.03 -29.21
N ASN A 28 -1.09 -50.62 -29.79
CA ASN A 28 -1.72 -51.89 -29.38
C ASN A 28 -2.40 -51.89 -28.01
N HIS A 29 -2.60 -50.73 -27.39
CA HIS A 29 -3.43 -50.57 -26.20
C HIS A 29 -4.79 -49.94 -26.54
N ALA A 30 -5.85 -50.47 -25.95
CA ALA A 30 -7.21 -49.94 -26.03
C ALA A 30 -7.57 -49.19 -24.74
N LEU A 31 -7.86 -47.90 -24.86
CA LEU A 31 -8.22 -47.02 -23.76
C LEU A 31 -9.68 -46.61 -23.88
N TYR A 32 -10.46 -46.82 -22.83
CA TYR A 32 -11.85 -46.38 -22.79
C TYR A 32 -11.95 -44.86 -22.60
N LEU A 33 -12.73 -44.20 -23.47
CA LEU A 33 -12.96 -42.77 -23.41
C LEU A 33 -14.35 -42.47 -22.84
N LYS A 34 -14.39 -41.71 -21.74
CA LYS A 34 -15.65 -41.24 -21.14
C LYS A 34 -16.31 -40.09 -21.92
N SER A 35 -15.57 -39.38 -22.76
CA SER A 35 -16.08 -38.24 -23.53
C SER A 35 -15.24 -37.98 -24.78
N ILE A 36 -15.71 -38.43 -25.95
CA ILE A 36 -15.04 -38.22 -27.24
C ILE A 36 -14.87 -36.74 -27.61
N ASN A 37 -15.72 -35.86 -27.08
CA ASN A 37 -15.66 -34.41 -27.33
C ASN A 37 -14.40 -33.76 -26.75
N MET A 38 -13.84 -34.32 -25.68
CA MET A 38 -12.58 -33.82 -25.10
C MET A 38 -11.37 -34.18 -25.97
N LEU A 39 -11.45 -35.26 -26.74
CA LEU A 39 -10.36 -35.74 -27.59
C LEU A 39 -10.35 -35.08 -28.98
N GLN A 40 -11.52 -34.68 -29.49
CA GLN A 40 -11.67 -34.19 -30.86
C GLN A 40 -11.49 -32.67 -31.05
N SER A 41 -11.28 -31.88 -29.98
CA SER A 41 -10.96 -30.43 -29.99
C SER A 41 -11.46 -29.64 -31.22
N LYS A 42 -12.76 -29.72 -31.54
CA LYS A 42 -13.24 -29.37 -32.89
C LYS A 42 -13.23 -27.88 -33.23
N TYR A 43 -13.12 -27.00 -32.24
CA TYR A 43 -13.29 -25.56 -32.46
C TYR A 43 -12.28 -24.76 -31.64
N GLN A 44 -11.03 -24.78 -32.06
CA GLN A 44 -9.97 -23.92 -31.51
C GLN A 44 -9.99 -22.54 -32.18
N CYS A 45 -9.75 -21.48 -31.40
CA CYS A 45 -9.57 -20.16 -31.99
C CYS A 45 -8.16 -20.05 -32.61
N PRO A 46 -8.02 -19.62 -33.88
CA PRO A 46 -6.73 -19.55 -34.56
C PRO A 46 -5.82 -18.41 -34.06
N LYS A 47 -6.34 -17.45 -33.28
CA LYS A 47 -5.56 -16.32 -32.73
C LYS A 47 -5.13 -16.52 -31.26
N ARG A 48 -5.87 -17.31 -30.48
CA ARG A 48 -5.60 -17.61 -29.07
C ARG A 48 -5.96 -19.07 -28.89
N GLU A 49 -5.03 -19.92 -28.48
CA GLU A 49 -5.12 -21.39 -28.47
C GLU A 49 -6.25 -22.00 -27.60
N MET A 50 -7.25 -21.21 -27.16
CA MET A 50 -8.44 -21.67 -26.47
C MET A 50 -9.34 -22.55 -27.34
N VAL A 51 -9.86 -23.62 -26.73
CA VAL A 51 -10.72 -24.62 -27.35
C VAL A 51 -12.17 -24.45 -26.89
N PHE A 52 -13.12 -24.49 -27.83
CA PHE A 52 -14.54 -24.31 -27.57
C PHE A 52 -15.32 -25.60 -27.81
N VAL A 53 -16.35 -25.81 -26.97
CA VAL A 53 -17.23 -26.99 -27.03
C VAL A 53 -18.18 -27.01 -28.25
N SER A 54 -18.36 -25.88 -28.95
CA SER A 54 -19.19 -25.80 -30.16
C SER A 54 -18.76 -24.68 -31.12
N GLY A 55 -19.07 -24.85 -32.41
CA GLY A 55 -18.75 -23.86 -33.45
C GLY A 55 -19.52 -22.54 -33.29
N GLU A 56 -20.73 -22.56 -32.74
CA GLU A 56 -21.51 -21.35 -32.47
C GLU A 56 -20.92 -20.50 -31.34
N ARG A 57 -20.38 -21.15 -30.29
CA ARG A 57 -19.63 -20.46 -29.24
C ARG A 57 -18.33 -19.87 -29.77
N LEU A 58 -17.61 -20.58 -30.64
CA LEU A 58 -16.45 -20.02 -31.33
C LEU A 58 -16.84 -18.82 -32.22
N LYS A 59 -17.98 -18.89 -32.92
CA LYS A 59 -18.46 -17.81 -33.79
C LYS A 59 -18.86 -16.56 -33.00
N ASN A 60 -19.55 -16.73 -31.87
CA ASN A 60 -19.88 -15.64 -30.95
C ASN A 60 -18.64 -15.05 -30.27
N TYR A 61 -17.68 -15.91 -29.89
CA TYR A 61 -16.40 -15.49 -29.36
C TYR A 61 -15.58 -14.69 -30.38
N LYS A 62 -15.50 -15.15 -31.64
CA LYS A 62 -14.85 -14.42 -32.75
C LYS A 62 -15.50 -13.07 -33.04
N LYS A 63 -16.84 -12.97 -32.91
CA LYS A 63 -17.60 -11.75 -33.19
C LYS A 63 -17.48 -10.69 -32.09
N ASN A 64 -17.38 -11.10 -30.83
CA ASN A 64 -17.54 -10.18 -29.69
C ASN A 64 -16.32 -10.09 -28.75
N GLN A 65 -15.45 -11.11 -28.67
CA GLN A 65 -14.49 -11.24 -27.56
C GLN A 65 -13.07 -11.65 -27.98
N CYS A 66 -12.83 -11.97 -29.26
CA CYS A 66 -11.52 -12.41 -29.73
C CYS A 66 -10.46 -11.30 -29.70
N GLU A 67 -10.88 -10.03 -29.71
CA GLU A 67 -10.00 -8.84 -29.64
C GLU A 67 -10.27 -7.97 -28.40
N LEU A 68 -11.30 -8.27 -27.60
CA LEU A 68 -11.48 -7.60 -26.31
C LEU A 68 -10.39 -8.12 -25.35
N VAL A 69 -9.35 -7.32 -25.21
CA VAL A 69 -8.64 -7.21 -23.94
C VAL A 69 -9.72 -6.87 -22.91
N ASN A 70 -9.85 -7.63 -21.84
CA ASN A 70 -10.72 -7.25 -20.73
C ASN A 70 -10.19 -5.92 -20.15
N ILE A 71 -10.62 -4.80 -20.71
CA ILE A 71 -10.41 -3.49 -20.10
C ILE A 71 -11.38 -3.45 -18.93
N LYS A 72 -10.88 -3.80 -17.75
CA LYS A 72 -11.55 -3.48 -16.50
C LYS A 72 -11.48 -1.96 -16.35
N SER A 73 -12.45 -1.24 -16.90
CA SER A 73 -12.63 0.17 -16.61
C SER A 73 -13.33 0.30 -15.27
N PHE A 74 -12.61 0.80 -14.27
CA PHE A 74 -13.23 1.26 -13.03
C PHE A 74 -13.74 2.68 -13.28
N PRO A 75 -14.98 3.02 -12.88
CA PRO A 75 -15.41 4.41 -12.94
C PRO A 75 -14.45 5.25 -12.09
N ALA A 76 -13.99 6.38 -12.64
CA ALA A 76 -13.02 7.28 -11.96
C ALA A 76 -13.53 7.74 -10.58
N GLU A 77 -14.85 7.77 -10.41
CA GLU A 77 -15.52 8.02 -9.15
C GLU A 77 -16.36 6.78 -8.78
N PRO A 78 -16.27 6.26 -7.55
CA PRO A 78 -17.09 5.13 -7.15
C PRO A 78 -18.57 5.53 -7.13
N THR A 79 -19.37 4.89 -7.98
CA THR A 79 -20.81 5.17 -8.14
C THR A 79 -21.68 4.49 -7.09
N ILE A 80 -21.20 3.40 -6.48
CA ILE A 80 -21.97 2.55 -5.56
C ILE A 80 -21.63 2.81 -4.09
N TYR A 81 -20.35 3.04 -3.77
CA TYR A 81 -19.89 3.29 -2.40
C TYR A 81 -18.97 4.50 -2.37
N LYS A 82 -19.48 5.62 -1.85
CA LYS A 82 -18.64 6.74 -1.45
C LYS A 82 -18.27 6.54 0.01
N PRO A 83 -16.97 6.40 0.37
CA PRO A 83 -16.59 6.29 1.75
C PRO A 83 -17.10 7.52 2.52
N ALA A 84 -17.57 7.29 3.75
CA ALA A 84 -18.05 8.39 4.58
C ALA A 84 -16.95 9.47 4.67
N PRO A 85 -17.32 10.76 4.52
CA PRO A 85 -16.34 11.83 4.55
C PRO A 85 -15.58 11.80 5.87
N ASN A 86 -14.25 11.94 5.79
CA ASN A 86 -13.38 11.93 6.95
C ASN A 86 -13.91 12.92 8.01
N ALA A 87 -14.06 12.44 9.24
CA ALA A 87 -14.67 13.21 10.32
C ALA A 87 -13.89 14.49 10.65
N ILE A 88 -12.55 14.43 10.63
CA ILE A 88 -11.67 15.58 10.81
C ILE A 88 -11.85 16.54 9.64
N ARG A 89 -11.85 16.04 8.40
CA ARG A 89 -12.11 16.88 7.21
C ARG A 89 -13.42 17.65 7.34
N SER A 90 -14.48 16.97 7.76
CA SER A 90 -15.79 17.57 7.97
C SER A 90 -15.76 18.69 9.02
N LEU A 91 -15.00 18.50 10.11
CA LEU A 91 -14.81 19.51 11.15
C LEU A 91 -13.95 20.68 10.65
N LEU A 92 -12.85 20.42 9.95
CA LEU A 92 -11.99 21.46 9.36
C LEU A 92 -12.79 22.37 8.43
N THR A 93 -13.63 21.79 7.57
CA THR A 93 -14.55 22.54 6.69
C THR A 93 -15.58 23.32 7.51
N LYS A 94 -16.23 22.70 8.50
CA LYS A 94 -17.25 23.35 9.34
C LYS A 94 -16.73 24.60 10.06
N TYR A 95 -15.48 24.60 10.50
CA TYR A 95 -14.86 25.70 11.25
C TYR A 95 -13.90 26.56 10.42
N SER A 96 -13.87 26.36 9.09
CA SER A 96 -13.01 27.12 8.16
C SER A 96 -11.54 27.13 8.59
N ILE A 97 -10.98 25.95 8.88
CA ILE A 97 -9.55 25.73 9.18
C ILE A 97 -8.84 25.37 7.88
N LYS A 98 -7.71 26.02 7.59
CA LYS A 98 -6.93 25.84 6.34
C LYS A 98 -5.48 25.38 6.58
N ASP A 99 -5.00 25.58 7.80
CA ASP A 99 -3.63 25.31 8.28
C ASP A 99 -3.41 23.85 8.71
N ALA A 100 -4.47 23.02 8.76
CA ALA A 100 -4.37 21.61 9.13
C ALA A 100 -5.06 20.72 8.09
N ASN A 101 -4.51 19.53 7.88
CA ASN A 101 -5.10 18.49 7.04
C ASN A 101 -5.88 17.46 7.89
N GLN A 102 -6.64 16.59 7.22
CA GLN A 102 -7.52 15.60 7.84
C GLN A 102 -6.84 14.33 8.37
N TYR A 103 -5.52 14.20 8.24
CA TYR A 103 -4.78 12.97 8.51
C TYR A 103 -4.13 12.98 9.89
N ILE A 104 -4.08 11.82 10.54
CA ILE A 104 -3.21 11.62 11.70
C ILE A 104 -1.85 11.21 11.16
N ASP A 105 -0.81 11.99 11.44
CA ASP A 105 0.49 11.84 10.77
C ASP A 105 1.32 10.71 11.39
N HIS A 106 1.10 10.42 12.68
CA HIS A 106 1.90 9.46 13.41
C HIS A 106 1.14 8.22 13.85
N PHE A 107 1.86 7.10 13.83
CA PHE A 107 1.36 5.78 14.20
C PHE A 107 2.51 4.91 14.69
N ILE A 108 2.13 3.74 15.19
CA ILE A 108 3.06 2.72 15.70
C ILE A 108 2.85 1.45 14.88
N VAL A 109 3.91 0.71 14.59
CA VAL A 109 3.85 -0.61 13.95
C VAL A 109 4.50 -1.66 14.85
N TYR A 110 4.05 -2.91 14.75
CA TYR A 110 4.67 -4.03 15.45
C TYR A 110 4.67 -5.33 14.64
N ASP A 111 5.58 -6.23 15.00
CA ASP A 111 5.71 -7.57 14.43
C ASP A 111 6.22 -8.56 15.49
N PHE A 112 5.56 -9.71 15.64
CA PHE A 112 5.94 -10.75 16.60
C PHE A 112 6.74 -11.87 15.93
N GLU A 113 7.66 -12.45 16.69
CA GLU A 113 8.27 -13.73 16.35
C GLU A 113 7.89 -14.76 17.42
N ALA A 114 7.59 -15.98 16.97
CA ALA A 114 7.15 -17.07 17.83
C ALA A 114 7.94 -18.35 17.57
N ILE A 115 8.05 -19.18 18.62
CA ILE A 115 8.61 -20.52 18.53
C ILE A 115 7.51 -21.58 18.63
N LEU A 116 7.77 -22.74 18.05
CA LEU A 116 6.92 -23.93 18.21
C LEU A 116 7.36 -24.70 19.45
N LYS A 117 6.57 -24.62 20.52
CA LYS A 117 6.76 -25.44 21.72
C LYS A 117 5.99 -26.75 21.53
N PRO A 118 6.64 -27.93 21.59
CA PRO A 118 5.92 -29.20 21.55
C PRO A 118 4.86 -29.27 22.66
N THR A 119 3.69 -29.80 22.30
CA THR A 119 2.59 -30.06 23.23
C THR A 119 1.94 -31.39 22.85
N ALA A 120 1.16 -31.95 23.76
CA ALA A 120 0.37 -33.17 23.52
C ALA A 120 -1.08 -32.94 23.99
N THR A 121 -1.55 -31.70 23.84
CA THR A 121 -2.87 -31.31 24.33
C THR A 121 -3.94 -31.96 23.48
N GLN A 122 -4.77 -32.80 24.09
CA GLN A 122 -5.93 -33.39 23.43
C GLN A 122 -7.05 -32.35 23.30
N HIS A 123 -7.69 -32.34 22.14
CA HIS A 123 -8.88 -31.55 21.85
C HIS A 123 -9.98 -32.45 21.31
N GLY A 124 -10.86 -32.89 22.21
CA GLY A 124 -11.83 -33.95 21.92
C GLY A 124 -11.14 -35.32 21.80
N GLU A 125 -11.85 -36.28 21.21
CA GLU A 125 -11.42 -37.69 21.21
C GLU A 125 -10.35 -38.00 20.14
N ASN A 126 -10.36 -37.26 19.02
CA ASN A 126 -9.59 -37.63 17.82
C ASN A 126 -8.52 -36.61 17.40
N THR A 127 -8.36 -35.50 18.11
CA THR A 127 -7.41 -34.44 17.73
C THR A 127 -6.41 -34.18 18.84
N VAL A 128 -5.13 -34.24 18.50
CA VAL A 128 -4.02 -33.88 19.39
C VAL A 128 -3.26 -32.72 18.78
N PHE A 129 -3.13 -31.63 19.52
CA PHE A 129 -2.21 -30.57 19.17
C PHE A 129 -0.78 -31.04 19.47
N THR A 130 0.10 -30.98 18.48
CA THR A 130 1.50 -31.39 18.61
C THR A 130 2.44 -30.24 18.97
N ASN A 131 2.06 -29.02 18.63
CA ASN A 131 2.86 -27.82 18.83
C ASN A 131 1.97 -26.61 19.14
N GLU A 132 2.46 -25.74 20.00
CA GLU A 132 1.87 -24.46 20.36
C GLU A 132 2.83 -23.34 19.96
N HIS A 133 2.28 -22.24 19.44
CA HIS A 133 3.07 -21.07 19.11
C HIS A 133 3.24 -20.21 20.37
N ILE A 134 4.47 -19.95 20.79
CA ILE A 134 4.79 -19.11 21.95
C ILE A 134 5.52 -17.85 21.46
N PRO A 135 5.02 -16.63 21.75
CA PRO A 135 5.73 -15.41 21.38
C PRO A 135 7.03 -15.29 22.18
N VAL A 136 8.13 -14.99 21.50
CA VAL A 136 9.46 -14.86 22.13
C VAL A 136 10.07 -13.47 21.95
N SER A 137 9.63 -12.76 20.92
CA SER A 137 10.05 -11.37 20.72
C SER A 137 9.00 -10.56 19.98
N VAL A 138 9.04 -9.25 20.20
CA VAL A 138 8.24 -8.29 19.45
C VAL A 138 9.08 -7.08 19.09
N SER A 139 9.06 -6.72 17.82
CA SER A 139 9.62 -5.47 17.32
C SER A 139 8.52 -4.43 17.26
N VAL A 140 8.78 -3.23 17.77
CA VAL A 140 7.86 -2.08 17.74
C VAL A 140 8.63 -0.89 17.19
N ALA A 141 8.01 -0.16 16.25
CA ALA A 141 8.56 1.07 15.72
C ALA A 141 7.49 2.17 15.72
N ASP A 142 7.90 3.41 15.98
CA ASP A 142 6.98 4.55 15.94
C ASP A 142 7.44 5.62 14.95
N SER A 143 6.47 6.22 14.26
CA SER A 143 6.75 7.20 13.20
C SER A 143 6.97 8.63 13.72
N LEU A 144 6.96 8.86 15.03
CA LEU A 144 7.19 10.19 15.62
C LEU A 144 8.66 10.39 15.99
N THR A 145 9.24 9.40 16.67
CA THR A 145 10.64 9.42 17.11
C THR A 145 11.55 8.63 16.19
N GLU A 146 10.95 7.83 15.30
CA GLU A 146 11.65 6.91 14.41
C GLU A 146 12.47 5.84 15.15
N GLU A 147 12.18 5.64 16.43
CA GLU A 147 12.83 4.64 17.25
C GLU A 147 12.25 3.26 16.94
N VAL A 148 13.15 2.28 16.85
CA VAL A 148 12.81 0.86 16.70
C VAL A 148 13.30 0.13 17.94
N ARG A 149 12.39 -0.55 18.64
CA ARG A 149 12.69 -1.38 19.81
C ARG A 149 12.33 -2.83 19.54
N CYS A 150 13.25 -3.73 19.88
CA CYS A 150 12.99 -5.16 19.89
C CYS A 150 13.04 -5.66 21.32
N PHE A 151 11.91 -6.19 21.80
CA PHE A 151 11.81 -6.82 23.11
C PHE A 151 11.94 -8.33 22.91
N VAL A 152 12.76 -8.98 23.73
CA VAL A 152 12.93 -10.43 23.75
C VAL A 152 12.72 -10.89 25.19
N ASN A 153 11.83 -11.85 25.39
CA ASN A 153 11.55 -12.41 26.71
C ASN A 153 10.93 -13.80 26.59
N ASP A 154 11.40 -14.73 27.40
CA ASP A 154 10.89 -16.10 27.43
C ASP A 154 9.53 -16.21 28.14
N ASP A 155 9.16 -15.19 28.93
CA ASP A 155 7.83 -15.02 29.52
C ASP A 155 6.96 -14.10 28.63
N PRO A 156 5.93 -14.64 27.94
CA PRO A 156 4.99 -13.88 27.12
C PRO A 156 4.36 -12.69 27.84
N LYS A 157 4.08 -12.82 29.14
CA LYS A 157 3.42 -11.77 29.91
C LYS A 157 4.35 -10.58 30.09
N MET A 158 5.61 -10.83 30.46
CA MET A 158 6.63 -9.79 30.58
C MET A 158 6.97 -9.16 29.22
N LEU A 159 6.99 -9.95 28.15
CA LEU A 159 7.18 -9.46 26.78
C LEU A 159 6.13 -8.40 26.43
N LEU A 160 4.86 -8.73 26.63
CA LEU A 160 3.72 -7.87 26.35
C LEU A 160 3.66 -6.65 27.29
N MET A 161 3.99 -6.81 28.57
CA MET A 161 4.10 -5.68 29.50
C MET A 161 5.10 -4.63 29.00
N ASN A 162 6.28 -5.07 28.54
CA ASN A 162 7.30 -4.17 28.02
C ASN A 162 6.85 -3.48 26.72
N MET A 163 6.24 -4.23 25.80
CA MET A 163 5.65 -3.69 24.57
C MET A 163 4.61 -2.60 24.86
N PHE A 164 3.60 -2.91 25.68
CA PHE A 164 2.49 -1.99 25.93
C PHE A 164 2.90 -0.80 26.80
N LYS A 165 3.91 -0.94 27.67
CA LYS A 165 4.53 0.20 28.36
C LYS A 165 5.14 1.17 27.35
N TYR A 166 5.97 0.68 26.44
CA TYR A 166 6.57 1.53 25.41
C TYR A 166 5.52 2.19 24.51
N ILE A 167 4.53 1.42 24.02
CA ILE A 167 3.42 1.96 23.22
C ILE A 167 2.67 3.04 24.01
N GLY A 168 2.42 2.83 25.30
CA GLY A 168 1.76 3.79 26.18
C GLY A 168 2.52 5.11 26.29
N ASP A 169 3.83 5.05 26.47
CA ASP A 169 4.72 6.22 26.60
C ASP A 169 4.78 7.01 25.29
N VAL A 170 4.95 6.32 24.16
CA VAL A 170 4.96 6.95 22.82
C VAL A 170 3.60 7.52 22.45
N SER A 171 2.51 6.82 22.82
CA SER A 171 1.15 7.28 22.52
C SER A 171 0.85 8.65 23.12
N VAL A 172 1.37 8.95 24.32
CA VAL A 172 1.23 10.27 24.95
C VAL A 172 1.94 11.36 24.13
N LYS A 173 3.12 11.06 23.57
CA LYS A 173 3.87 12.01 22.72
C LYS A 173 3.14 12.28 21.41
N ILE A 174 2.61 11.23 20.76
CA ILE A 174 1.82 11.37 19.53
C ILE A 174 0.51 12.13 19.82
N GLN A 175 -0.12 11.88 20.96
CA GLN A 175 -1.31 12.63 21.38
C GLN A 175 -1.00 14.11 21.54
N GLN A 176 0.10 14.47 22.20
CA GLN A 176 0.55 15.86 22.33
C GLN A 176 0.73 16.51 20.95
N TYR A 177 1.43 15.82 20.04
CA TYR A 177 1.58 16.29 18.66
C TYR A 177 0.23 16.53 17.97
N ASN A 178 -0.71 15.59 18.08
CA ASN A 178 -2.03 15.72 17.46
C ASN A 178 -2.82 16.89 18.07
N VAL A 179 -2.77 17.08 19.38
CA VAL A 179 -3.43 18.21 20.06
C VAL A 179 -2.85 19.54 19.59
N ASP A 180 -1.54 19.63 19.39
CA ASP A 180 -0.90 20.84 18.86
C ASP A 180 -1.26 21.08 17.40
N LYS A 181 -1.22 20.03 16.56
CA LYS A 181 -1.65 20.09 15.14
C LYS A 181 -3.08 20.59 14.99
N TYR A 182 -4.00 20.13 15.84
CA TYR A 182 -5.41 20.50 15.78
C TYR A 182 -5.81 21.60 16.77
N LYS A 183 -4.84 22.31 17.35
CA LYS A 183 -5.10 23.33 18.38
C LYS A 183 -6.02 24.44 17.91
N SER A 184 -5.80 24.95 16.69
CA SER A 184 -6.63 26.00 16.10
C SER A 184 -8.09 25.56 15.94
N LEU A 185 -8.31 24.32 15.50
CA LEU A 185 -9.64 23.72 15.40
C LEU A 185 -10.28 23.53 16.78
N LEU A 186 -9.55 22.98 17.76
CA LEU A 186 -10.04 22.79 19.13
C LEU A 186 -10.47 24.12 19.77
N GLN A 187 -9.66 25.17 19.62
CA GLN A 187 -9.97 26.51 20.12
C GLN A 187 -11.23 27.09 19.45
N LYS A 188 -11.38 26.95 18.13
CA LYS A 188 -12.60 27.39 17.43
C LYS A 188 -13.84 26.65 17.90
N ILE A 189 -13.76 25.34 18.13
CA ILE A 189 -14.87 24.55 18.68
C ILE A 189 -15.26 25.06 20.07
N ILE A 190 -14.29 25.26 20.96
CA ILE A 190 -14.53 25.80 22.31
C ILE A 190 -15.16 27.20 22.22
N ASN A 191 -14.66 28.07 21.35
CA ASN A 191 -15.20 29.43 21.21
C ASN A 191 -16.64 29.45 20.67
N ALA A 192 -16.97 28.57 19.71
CA ALA A 192 -18.33 28.46 19.18
C ALA A 192 -19.29 27.84 20.20
N HIS A 193 -18.98 26.65 20.70
CA HIS A 193 -19.92 25.82 21.44
C HIS A 193 -19.60 25.65 22.92
N GLY A 194 -18.52 26.25 23.41
CA GLY A 194 -17.97 25.93 24.72
C GLY A 194 -17.56 24.46 24.82
N LEU A 195 -17.21 24.04 26.03
CA LEU A 195 -16.95 22.64 26.38
C LEU A 195 -18.25 21.86 26.64
N THR A 196 -19.30 22.14 25.87
CA THR A 196 -20.61 21.49 26.03
C THR A 196 -20.47 19.98 25.81
N GLY A 197 -20.98 19.18 26.74
CA GLY A 197 -20.90 17.72 26.67
C GLY A 197 -19.54 17.13 27.06
N MET A 198 -18.60 17.93 27.55
CA MET A 198 -17.32 17.46 28.10
C MET A 198 -17.38 17.43 29.63
N GLU A 199 -16.69 16.45 30.24
CA GLU A 199 -16.50 16.39 31.69
C GLU A 199 -15.16 17.04 32.03
N ILE A 200 -15.19 18.08 32.88
CA ILE A 200 -14.00 18.80 33.33
C ILE A 200 -13.82 18.49 34.82
N PRO A 201 -12.73 17.81 35.24
CA PRO A 201 -12.53 17.45 36.63
C PRO A 201 -12.57 18.66 37.57
N GLY A 202 -13.42 18.61 38.60
CA GLY A 202 -13.52 19.67 39.61
C GLY A 202 -14.39 20.87 39.22
N PHE A 203 -15.13 20.81 38.10
CA PHE A 203 -16.01 21.88 37.64
C PHE A 203 -17.47 21.42 37.49
N ASN A 204 -18.40 22.38 37.54
CA ASN A 204 -19.84 22.11 37.53
C ASN A 204 -20.30 21.60 36.15
N LEU A 205 -20.95 20.43 36.16
CA LEU A 205 -21.68 19.90 35.01
C LEU A 205 -22.78 20.88 34.56
N GLY A 206 -22.84 21.17 33.26
CA GLY A 206 -23.87 22.03 32.67
C GLY A 206 -23.50 23.52 32.54
N LYS A 207 -22.42 24.00 33.15
CA LYS A 207 -21.88 25.34 32.86
C LYS A 207 -21.12 25.33 31.53
N LYS A 208 -21.38 26.33 30.69
CA LYS A 208 -20.70 26.48 29.40
C LYS A 208 -19.41 27.26 29.59
N TYR A 209 -18.27 26.59 29.43
CA TYR A 209 -16.94 27.18 29.53
C TYR A 209 -16.37 27.50 28.14
N LYS A 210 -15.74 28.66 28.00
CA LYS A 210 -15.12 29.19 26.78
C LYS A 210 -13.60 29.13 26.85
N MET A 211 -12.93 29.50 25.77
CA MET A 211 -11.46 29.41 25.71
C MET A 211 -10.78 30.37 26.71
N SER A 212 -11.41 31.52 27.00
CA SER A 212 -10.94 32.45 28.03
C SER A 212 -10.89 31.83 29.43
N ASP A 213 -11.84 30.94 29.76
CA ASP A 213 -11.82 30.21 31.04
C ASP A 213 -10.63 29.25 31.09
N VAL A 214 -10.40 28.51 29.99
CA VAL A 214 -9.27 27.58 29.85
C VAL A 214 -7.93 28.31 29.99
N GLU A 215 -7.80 29.47 29.35
CA GLU A 215 -6.61 30.32 29.44
C GLU A 215 -6.39 30.83 30.88
N SER A 216 -7.46 31.24 31.57
CA SER A 216 -7.39 31.62 32.99
C SER A 216 -6.90 30.46 33.85
N TRP A 217 -7.44 29.25 33.65
CA TRP A 217 -7.04 28.08 34.44
C TRP A 217 -5.59 27.67 34.20
N ILE A 218 -5.09 27.83 32.98
CA ILE A 218 -3.67 27.60 32.68
C ILE A 218 -2.81 28.67 33.36
N LYS A 219 -3.22 29.95 33.31
CA LYS A 219 -2.49 31.06 33.96
C LYS A 219 -2.49 30.96 35.49
N GLU A 220 -3.57 30.48 36.07
CA GLU A 220 -3.72 30.19 37.50
C GLU A 220 -2.96 28.93 37.95
N GLY A 221 -2.35 28.18 37.02
CA GLY A 221 -1.59 26.97 37.33
C GLY A 221 -2.45 25.73 37.60
N LYS A 222 -3.78 25.77 37.38
CA LYS A 222 -4.65 24.59 37.49
C LYS A 222 -4.30 23.53 36.44
N TYR A 223 -3.83 23.96 35.28
CA TYR A 223 -3.31 23.08 34.24
C TYR A 223 -1.96 23.61 33.73
N GLY A 224 -0.95 22.75 33.61
CA GLY A 224 0.39 23.18 33.16
C GLY A 224 0.49 23.54 31.68
N SER A 225 -0.44 23.08 30.84
CA SER A 225 -0.49 23.37 29.41
C SER A 225 -1.88 23.11 28.85
N PHE A 226 -2.12 23.55 27.60
CA PHE A 226 -3.36 23.22 26.89
C PHE A 226 -3.52 21.70 26.68
N PHE A 227 -2.42 20.98 26.46
CA PHE A 227 -2.45 19.52 26.39
C PHE A 227 -2.79 18.89 27.74
N HIS A 228 -2.18 19.36 28.84
CA HIS A 228 -2.53 18.86 30.17
C HIS A 228 -4.02 19.05 30.47
N PHE A 229 -4.56 20.21 30.10
CA PHE A 229 -6.00 20.47 30.14
C PHE A 229 -6.78 19.47 29.25
N HIS A 230 -6.44 19.36 27.97
CA HIS A 230 -7.11 18.48 27.01
C HIS A 230 -7.14 17.01 27.46
N SER A 231 -6.02 16.51 27.96
CA SER A 231 -5.82 15.14 28.43
C SER A 231 -6.60 14.84 29.71
N SER A 232 -6.91 15.86 30.51
CA SER A 232 -7.74 15.71 31.72
C SER A 232 -9.24 15.61 31.44
N LEU A 233 -9.69 15.97 30.22
CA LEU A 233 -11.11 15.98 29.89
C LEU A 233 -11.69 14.56 29.76
N GLY A 234 -12.82 14.33 30.42
CA GLY A 234 -13.66 13.15 30.22
C GLY A 234 -14.70 13.36 29.12
N PHE A 235 -15.28 12.26 28.64
CA PHE A 235 -16.40 12.31 27.69
C PHE A 235 -17.72 12.36 28.46
N GLY A 236 -18.52 13.41 28.26
CA GLY A 236 -19.86 13.46 28.81
C GLY A 236 -20.87 12.66 27.96
N LYS A 237 -22.12 12.62 28.42
CA LYS A 237 -23.21 11.88 27.76
C LYS A 237 -23.67 12.51 26.44
N GLN A 238 -23.41 13.81 26.24
CA GLN A 238 -23.83 14.53 25.03
C GLN A 238 -22.76 14.46 23.95
N ARG A 239 -23.18 14.17 22.72
CA ARG A 239 -22.28 14.25 21.56
C ARG A 239 -21.92 15.70 21.28
N SER A 240 -20.62 15.99 21.21
CA SER A 240 -20.09 17.30 20.86
C SER A 240 -19.02 17.16 19.78
N ASP A 241 -18.79 18.24 19.01
CA ASP A 241 -17.71 18.28 18.03
C ASP A 241 -16.34 18.14 18.69
N TYR A 242 -16.18 18.68 19.90
CA TYR A 242 -14.96 18.53 20.69
C TYR A 242 -14.75 17.06 21.07
N GLY A 243 -15.77 16.39 21.60
CA GLY A 243 -15.71 14.98 21.94
C GLY A 243 -15.42 14.10 20.71
N ARG A 244 -16.05 14.41 19.56
CA ARG A 244 -15.80 13.71 18.31
C ARG A 244 -14.34 13.87 17.86
N LEU A 245 -13.79 15.09 17.91
CA LEU A 245 -12.39 15.32 17.55
C LEU A 245 -11.44 14.65 18.54
N LYS A 246 -11.67 14.81 19.85
CA LYS A 246 -10.90 14.18 20.92
C LYS A 246 -10.78 12.67 20.73
N GLN A 247 -11.89 11.98 20.44
CA GLN A 247 -11.89 10.54 20.17
C GLN A 247 -11.00 10.12 18.99
N LEU A 248 -10.82 11.00 18.00
CA LEU A 248 -9.99 10.74 16.83
C LEU A 248 -8.52 11.00 17.10
N ILE A 249 -8.19 12.05 17.86
CA ILE A 249 -6.82 12.51 18.06
C ILE A 249 -6.13 11.90 19.28
N ASP A 250 -6.92 11.40 20.26
CA ASP A 250 -6.42 10.72 21.47
C ASP A 250 -5.94 9.29 21.21
N GLN A 251 -6.51 8.63 20.21
CA GLN A 251 -6.28 7.22 19.97
C GLN A 251 -5.29 7.02 18.84
N VAL A 252 -4.05 6.71 19.21
CA VAL A 252 -2.95 6.45 18.28
C VAL A 252 -3.18 5.13 17.53
N PRO A 253 -3.10 5.13 16.19
CA PRO A 253 -3.13 3.89 15.41
C PRO A 253 -1.89 3.03 15.69
N VAL A 254 -2.11 1.75 16.01
CA VAL A 254 -1.07 0.74 16.22
C VAL A 254 -1.33 -0.41 15.26
N PHE A 255 -0.47 -0.57 14.25
CA PHE A 255 -0.67 -1.51 13.16
C PHE A 255 0.20 -2.75 13.28
N GLY A 256 -0.39 -3.91 13.05
CA GLY A 256 0.36 -5.13 12.71
C GLY A 256 -0.04 -5.64 11.33
N PHE A 257 0.75 -6.52 10.74
CA PHE A 257 0.45 -7.10 9.43
C PHE A 257 -0.18 -8.48 9.57
N ASN A 258 -1.44 -8.64 9.13
CA ASN A 258 -2.22 -9.86 9.35
C ASN A 258 -2.38 -10.19 10.85
N SER A 259 -2.31 -9.15 11.69
CA SER A 259 -2.33 -9.26 13.15
C SER A 259 -3.68 -9.71 13.68
N GLY A 260 -4.79 -9.38 13.00
CA GLY A 260 -6.13 -9.80 13.40
C GLY A 260 -6.32 -11.32 13.33
N ARG A 261 -5.58 -11.99 12.44
CA ARG A 261 -5.63 -13.44 12.25
C ARG A 261 -4.51 -14.20 12.97
N TYR A 262 -3.34 -13.59 13.14
CA TYR A 262 -2.19 -14.25 13.75
C TYR A 262 -1.80 -13.62 15.09
N ASP A 263 -1.21 -12.43 15.10
CA ASP A 263 -0.59 -11.85 16.29
C ASP A 263 -1.55 -11.71 17.47
N ILE A 264 -2.78 -11.24 17.24
CA ILE A 264 -3.77 -11.10 18.30
C ILE A 264 -4.17 -12.47 18.86
N ASN A 265 -4.26 -13.51 18.03
CA ASN A 265 -4.53 -14.87 18.49
C ASN A 265 -3.34 -15.46 19.27
N LEU A 266 -2.12 -15.11 18.87
CA LEU A 266 -0.89 -15.51 19.55
C LEU A 266 -0.82 -14.96 20.98
N ILE A 267 -1.31 -13.74 21.20
CA ILE A 267 -1.17 -13.03 22.49
C ILE A 267 -2.48 -12.94 23.29
N GLN A 268 -3.58 -13.51 22.79
CA GLN A 268 -4.93 -13.27 23.33
C GLN A 268 -5.08 -13.68 24.80
N SER A 269 -4.34 -14.70 25.27
CA SER A 269 -4.39 -15.20 26.65
C SER A 269 -4.04 -14.10 27.66
N ASP A 270 -3.02 -13.31 27.34
CA ASP A 270 -2.43 -12.33 28.25
C ASP A 270 -2.79 -10.88 27.87
N LEU A 271 -3.25 -10.65 26.63
CA LEU A 271 -3.55 -9.33 26.09
C LEU A 271 -4.47 -8.50 26.99
N PHE A 272 -5.60 -9.07 27.40
CA PHE A 272 -6.59 -8.35 28.23
C PHE A 272 -6.16 -8.22 29.68
N ALA A 273 -5.36 -9.17 30.18
CA ALA A 273 -4.78 -9.08 31.52
C ALA A 273 -3.75 -7.94 31.62
N ILE A 274 -3.03 -7.66 30.52
CA ILE A 274 -1.98 -6.64 30.49
C ILE A 274 -2.55 -5.26 30.15
N ILE A 275 -3.45 -5.18 29.17
CA ILE A 275 -4.09 -3.90 28.83
C ILE A 275 -5.07 -3.47 29.95
N GLY A 276 -5.68 -4.43 30.64
CA GLY A 276 -6.75 -4.22 31.60
C GLY A 276 -8.09 -4.02 30.89
N THR A 277 -9.09 -4.83 31.25
CA THR A 277 -10.41 -4.81 30.62
C THR A 277 -11.11 -3.46 30.74
N ASP A 278 -10.88 -2.74 31.85
CA ASP A 278 -11.47 -1.42 32.10
C ASP A 278 -10.93 -0.32 31.17
N ASN A 279 -9.74 -0.55 30.59
CA ASN A 279 -9.13 0.36 29.62
C ASN A 279 -9.67 0.16 28.20
N ILE A 280 -10.38 -0.94 27.93
CA ILE A 280 -10.95 -1.24 26.63
C ILE A 280 -12.21 -0.39 26.40
N LYS A 281 -12.15 0.49 25.40
CA LYS A 281 -13.29 1.31 24.97
C LYS A 281 -14.15 0.59 23.93
N SER A 282 -13.55 -0.23 23.08
CA SER A 282 -14.27 -1.09 22.15
C SER A 282 -13.36 -2.21 21.65
N ALA A 283 -13.89 -3.42 21.51
CA ALA A 283 -13.24 -4.51 20.80
C ALA A 283 -14.20 -5.04 19.72
N ILE A 284 -13.72 -5.15 18.48
CA ILE A 284 -14.46 -5.70 17.35
C ILE A 284 -13.55 -6.75 16.71
N LYS A 285 -14.05 -7.97 16.55
CA LYS A 285 -13.37 -9.03 15.81
C LYS A 285 -14.40 -9.74 14.95
N ASN A 286 -14.25 -9.64 13.64
CA ASN A 286 -15.00 -10.41 12.65
C ASN A 286 -14.00 -10.98 11.62
N PRO A 287 -14.40 -11.91 10.73
CA PRO A 287 -13.48 -12.57 9.81
C PRO A 287 -12.67 -11.64 8.89
N SER A 288 -13.17 -10.42 8.69
CA SER A 288 -12.64 -9.43 7.73
C SER A 288 -12.15 -8.14 8.41
N TYR A 289 -12.22 -8.03 9.73
CA TYR A 289 -11.86 -6.81 10.46
C TYR A 289 -11.61 -7.09 11.94
N MET A 290 -10.52 -6.51 12.45
CA MET A 290 -10.17 -6.54 13.86
C MET A 290 -9.80 -5.13 14.32
N ARG A 291 -10.37 -4.73 15.47
CA ARG A 291 -10.02 -3.49 16.16
C ARG A 291 -10.12 -3.67 17.67
N ILE A 292 -9.06 -3.31 18.40
CA ILE A 292 -9.10 -3.17 19.85
C ILE A 292 -8.71 -1.73 20.19
N ALA A 293 -9.62 -0.96 20.78
CA ALA A 293 -9.43 0.44 21.10
C ALA A 293 -9.41 0.67 22.61
N THR A 294 -8.42 1.40 23.10
CA THR A 294 -8.32 1.93 24.47
C THR A 294 -8.53 3.44 24.46
N SER A 295 -8.34 4.12 25.59
CA SER A 295 -8.32 5.60 25.62
C SER A 295 -7.15 6.20 24.81
N LYS A 296 -6.03 5.49 24.69
CA LYS A 296 -4.77 6.03 24.12
C LYS A 296 -4.40 5.45 22.76
N MET A 297 -4.90 4.27 22.41
CA MET A 297 -4.48 3.57 21.19
C MET A 297 -5.60 2.77 20.54
N LYS A 298 -5.42 2.45 19.27
CA LYS A 298 -6.23 1.53 18.48
C LYS A 298 -5.32 0.51 17.81
N LEU A 299 -5.38 -0.74 18.25
CA LEU A 299 -4.80 -1.86 17.54
C LEU A 299 -5.62 -2.14 16.29
N LEU A 300 -4.94 -2.16 15.15
CA LEU A 300 -5.49 -2.31 13.81
C LEU A 300 -4.66 -3.31 13.02
N ASP A 301 -5.29 -3.94 12.04
CA ASP A 301 -4.61 -4.79 11.07
C ASP A 301 -4.51 -4.05 9.73
N ILE A 302 -3.27 -3.80 9.30
CA ILE A 302 -2.99 -3.05 8.07
C ILE A 302 -3.48 -3.78 6.82
N SER A 303 -3.66 -5.12 6.89
CA SER A 303 -4.16 -5.92 5.77
C SER A 303 -5.56 -5.49 5.29
N ASN A 304 -6.33 -4.81 6.15
CA ASN A 304 -7.65 -4.27 5.80
C ASN A 304 -7.59 -2.94 5.04
N TYR A 305 -6.41 -2.34 4.92
CA TYR A 305 -6.18 -1.02 4.33
C TYR A 305 -5.29 -1.09 3.08
N VAL A 306 -4.79 -2.28 2.75
CA VAL A 306 -4.04 -2.57 1.52
C VAL A 306 -4.90 -3.41 0.56
N PRO A 307 -4.57 -3.45 -0.75
CA PRO A 307 -5.29 -4.25 -1.72
C PRO A 307 -5.39 -5.73 -1.31
N ALA A 308 -6.51 -6.37 -1.65
CA ALA A 308 -6.71 -7.79 -1.39
C ALA A 308 -5.60 -8.65 -2.01
N GLY A 309 -5.16 -9.70 -1.30
CA GLY A 309 -4.08 -10.58 -1.74
C GLY A 309 -2.67 -10.01 -1.50
N THR A 310 -2.54 -8.83 -0.88
CA THR A 310 -1.24 -8.27 -0.50
C THR A 310 -0.64 -9.08 0.66
N SER A 311 0.42 -9.83 0.38
CA SER A 311 1.27 -10.42 1.42
C SER A 311 2.25 -9.39 1.95
N TYR A 312 2.79 -9.62 3.15
CA TYR A 312 3.82 -8.75 3.70
C TYR A 312 5.06 -8.70 2.79
N ASP A 313 5.45 -9.84 2.21
CA ASP A 313 6.58 -9.94 1.29
C ASP A 313 6.35 -9.13 0.01
N ASN A 314 5.14 -9.21 -0.57
CA ASN A 314 4.77 -8.42 -1.75
C ASN A 314 4.70 -6.92 -1.41
N TYR A 315 4.17 -6.58 -0.24
CA TYR A 315 4.11 -5.20 0.26
C TYR A 315 5.52 -4.61 0.37
N LEU A 316 6.43 -5.31 1.06
CA LEU A 316 7.83 -4.88 1.18
C LEU A 316 8.52 -4.82 -0.18
N THR A 317 8.31 -5.82 -1.04
CA THR A 317 8.94 -5.86 -2.37
C THR A 317 8.52 -4.69 -3.25
N THR A 318 7.23 -4.33 -3.20
CA THR A 318 6.69 -3.20 -3.97
C THR A 318 7.35 -1.88 -3.60
N TYR A 319 7.61 -1.64 -2.31
CA TYR A 319 8.13 -0.36 -1.82
C TYR A 319 9.65 -0.32 -1.63
N LEU A 320 10.30 -1.47 -1.45
CA LEU A 320 11.72 -1.58 -1.12
C LEU A 320 12.53 -2.34 -2.16
N GLY A 321 11.90 -2.87 -3.22
CA GLY A 321 12.56 -3.63 -4.28
C GLY A 321 12.98 -5.05 -3.87
N GLY A 322 12.43 -5.57 -2.77
CA GLY A 322 12.62 -6.95 -2.31
C GLY A 322 14.00 -7.23 -1.72
N CYS A 323 14.15 -8.41 -1.10
CA CYS A 323 15.45 -8.84 -0.58
C CYS A 323 16.44 -9.11 -1.71
N LYS A 324 17.60 -8.42 -1.67
CA LYS A 324 18.68 -8.59 -2.65
C LYS A 324 19.80 -9.53 -2.18
N CYS A 325 19.61 -10.20 -1.04
CA CYS A 325 20.61 -11.14 -0.51
C CYS A 325 20.52 -12.49 -1.21
N ASP A 326 21.68 -13.07 -1.54
CA ASP A 326 21.80 -14.36 -2.23
C ASP A 326 21.18 -15.52 -1.43
N ASP A 327 21.20 -15.42 -0.10
CA ASP A 327 20.45 -16.30 0.78
C ASP A 327 19.55 -15.50 1.73
N LYS A 328 18.35 -16.05 2.03
CA LYS A 328 17.43 -15.44 2.99
C LYS A 328 17.92 -15.62 4.43
N ILE A 329 18.78 -16.60 4.71
CA ILE A 329 19.21 -16.98 6.08
C ILE A 329 20.17 -15.93 6.68
N ARG A 330 21.03 -15.34 5.84
CA ARG A 330 22.01 -14.29 6.15
C ARG A 330 21.57 -12.98 5.51
N CYS A 331 20.28 -12.67 5.59
CA CYS A 331 19.77 -11.41 5.08
C CYS A 331 20.46 -10.22 5.77
N VAL A 332 21.35 -9.53 5.05
CA VAL A 332 22.02 -8.31 5.50
C VAL A 332 21.28 -7.03 5.10
N CYS A 333 20.37 -7.11 4.12
CA CYS A 333 19.63 -5.95 3.63
C CYS A 333 18.39 -5.60 4.48
N GLY A 334 18.09 -6.40 5.51
CA GLY A 334 16.86 -6.29 6.31
C GLY A 334 15.59 -6.79 5.62
N LEU A 335 15.50 -6.75 4.28
CA LEU A 335 14.27 -6.97 3.52
C LEU A 335 13.83 -8.44 3.39
N GLY A 336 14.67 -9.39 3.80
CA GLY A 336 14.35 -10.81 3.78
C GLY A 336 13.68 -11.25 5.08
N LYS A 337 12.57 -12.00 4.98
CA LYS A 337 12.18 -12.91 6.07
C LYS A 337 13.24 -13.99 6.18
N GLY A 338 14.19 -13.81 7.09
CA GLY A 338 15.13 -14.88 7.41
C GLY A 338 14.37 -16.16 7.74
N ARG A 339 14.79 -17.29 7.16
CA ARG A 339 14.43 -18.59 7.75
C ARG A 339 15.22 -18.68 9.04
N PHE A 340 14.60 -18.38 10.17
CA PHE A 340 15.23 -18.67 11.47
C PHE A 340 15.49 -20.18 11.53
N PRO A 341 16.75 -20.63 11.64
CA PRO A 341 17.02 -22.03 11.91
C PRO A 341 16.57 -22.32 13.35
N TYR A 342 15.47 -23.06 13.51
CA TYR A 342 14.85 -23.42 14.79
C TYR A 342 15.68 -24.40 15.65
N ILE A 343 17.00 -24.43 15.48
CA ILE A 343 17.90 -25.36 16.16
C ILE A 343 19.20 -24.63 16.46
N THR A 344 19.29 -23.90 17.58
CA THR A 344 20.48 -23.81 18.46
C THR A 344 20.30 -22.75 19.55
N LYS A 345 20.87 -23.03 20.72
CA LYS A 345 20.78 -22.27 21.96
C LYS A 345 21.08 -20.77 21.78
N TYR A 346 20.21 -19.94 22.37
CA TYR A 346 20.39 -18.51 22.56
C TYR A 346 21.70 -18.22 23.32
N SER A 347 22.67 -17.62 22.64
CA SER A 347 23.71 -16.80 23.26
C SER A 347 23.45 -15.34 22.87
N GLY A 348 23.31 -14.49 23.88
CA GLY A 348 22.80 -13.13 23.75
C GLY A 348 23.56 -12.26 22.75
N LYS A 349 22.93 -12.02 21.60
CA LYS A 349 22.98 -10.79 20.79
C LYS A 349 22.08 -11.00 19.57
N CYS A 350 20.80 -10.66 19.71
CA CYS A 350 20.02 -10.35 18.51
C CYS A 350 20.60 -9.05 17.93
N ILE A 351 21.33 -9.16 16.82
CA ILE A 351 21.62 -8.00 15.97
C ILE A 351 20.25 -7.46 15.59
N GLY A 352 19.85 -6.35 16.23
CA GLY A 352 18.53 -5.79 16.05
C GLY A 352 18.23 -5.63 14.56
N ARG A 353 17.02 -6.01 14.13
CA ARG A 353 16.45 -5.57 12.86
C ARG A 353 16.27 -4.05 12.94
N LYS A 354 17.37 -3.31 12.86
CA LYS A 354 17.38 -1.96 12.37
C LYS A 354 16.95 -2.09 10.91
N VAL A 355 16.02 -1.25 10.45
CA VAL A 355 15.82 -0.97 9.01
C VAL A 355 15.02 -2.04 8.24
N VAL A 356 13.68 -2.07 8.40
CA VAL A 356 12.76 -2.49 7.30
C VAL A 356 11.49 -1.67 7.29
N PHE A 357 10.77 -1.59 8.42
CA PHE A 357 9.52 -0.83 8.53
C PHE A 357 9.77 0.69 8.51
N GLN A 358 10.78 1.17 9.25
CA GLN A 358 11.16 2.59 9.28
C GLN A 358 11.63 3.07 7.91
N THR A 359 12.39 2.26 7.16
CA THR A 359 12.91 2.63 5.84
C THR A 359 11.84 2.59 4.77
N SER A 360 10.92 1.62 4.76
CA SER A 360 9.82 1.63 3.77
C SER A 360 8.82 2.73 4.02
N LEU A 361 8.60 3.09 5.28
CA LEU A 361 7.68 4.15 5.65
C LEU A 361 8.31 5.54 5.59
N ASN A 362 9.59 5.71 5.92
CA ASN A 362 10.32 6.95 5.69
C ASN A 362 10.61 7.15 4.20
N LEU A 363 10.86 6.09 3.41
CA LEU A 363 10.84 6.19 1.95
C LEU A 363 9.42 6.53 1.44
N TYR A 364 8.38 6.03 2.10
CA TYR A 364 7.01 6.49 1.87
C TYR A 364 6.85 7.96 2.21
N LEU A 365 7.34 8.48 3.35
CA LEU A 365 7.12 9.86 3.79
C LEU A 365 8.06 10.88 3.12
N GLU A 366 9.28 10.50 2.76
CA GLU A 366 10.23 11.32 1.99
C GLU A 366 9.90 11.32 0.49
N GLN A 367 9.45 10.19 -0.10
CA GLN A 367 8.81 10.23 -1.41
C GLN A 367 7.47 10.98 -1.30
N TYR A 368 6.67 10.80 -0.25
CA TYR A 368 5.38 11.49 -0.09
C TYR A 368 5.48 12.96 0.34
N SER A 369 6.65 13.54 0.64
CA SER A 369 6.75 14.99 0.85
C SER A 369 7.03 15.72 -0.46
N PHE A 370 7.86 15.13 -1.33
CA PHE A 370 8.23 15.72 -2.61
C PHE A 370 7.29 15.31 -3.75
N VAL A 371 6.92 14.02 -3.80
CA VAL A 371 6.07 13.44 -4.84
C VAL A 371 4.59 13.68 -4.55
N ASN A 372 4.14 13.79 -3.30
CA ASN A 372 2.72 13.98 -2.98
C ASN A 372 2.25 15.45 -3.09
N LEU A 373 3.17 16.41 -3.05
CA LEU A 373 2.88 17.80 -3.43
C LEU A 373 2.58 17.93 -4.94
N ILE A 374 2.93 16.89 -5.71
CA ILE A 374 2.83 16.80 -7.17
C ILE A 374 1.75 15.80 -7.63
N ILE A 375 1.66 14.60 -7.03
CA ILE A 375 0.93 13.46 -7.59
C ILE A 375 -0.59 13.51 -7.34
N MET A 376 -1.08 13.96 -6.17
CA MET A 376 -2.51 13.77 -5.85
C MET A 376 -3.46 14.86 -6.35
N GLU A 377 -2.97 15.97 -6.92
CA GLU A 377 -3.85 16.98 -7.54
C GLU A 377 -3.60 17.21 -9.04
N LEU A 378 -2.51 16.70 -9.64
CA LEU A 378 -2.13 17.07 -11.02
C LEU A 378 -1.63 15.95 -11.94
N VAL A 379 -1.25 14.76 -11.45
CA VAL A 379 -0.71 13.70 -12.32
C VAL A 379 -1.84 12.82 -12.85
N LYS A 380 -2.48 13.31 -13.92
CA LYS A 380 -3.42 12.53 -14.73
C LYS A 380 -2.62 11.54 -15.60
N PRO A 381 -3.07 10.29 -15.77
CA PRO A 381 -2.60 9.46 -16.88
C PRO A 381 -2.98 10.16 -18.20
N ILE A 382 -2.06 10.18 -19.17
CA ILE A 382 -2.15 10.92 -20.43
C ILE A 382 -2.23 12.45 -20.20
N THR A 383 -1.10 13.13 -20.39
CA THR A 383 -0.96 14.57 -20.09
C THR A 383 -0.96 15.43 -21.35
N SER A 384 -1.65 16.57 -21.30
CA SER A 384 -1.49 17.64 -22.30
C SER A 384 -0.22 18.46 -22.05
N ASP A 385 0.21 19.21 -23.04
CA ASP A 385 1.25 20.25 -22.91
C ASP A 385 0.93 21.24 -21.78
N HIS A 386 -0.33 21.66 -21.67
CA HIS A 386 -0.80 22.55 -20.60
C HIS A 386 -0.60 21.95 -19.19
N ASP A 387 -0.93 20.66 -19.01
CA ASP A 387 -0.74 19.98 -17.73
C ASP A 387 0.75 19.91 -17.35
N LEU A 388 1.64 19.66 -18.33
CA LEU A 388 3.08 19.58 -18.12
C LEU A 388 3.70 20.95 -17.81
N ILE A 389 3.24 22.03 -18.46
CA ILE A 389 3.68 23.40 -18.15
C ILE A 389 3.32 23.80 -16.72
N ILE A 390 2.11 23.45 -16.25
CA ILE A 390 1.70 23.69 -14.86
C ILE A 390 2.62 22.94 -13.90
N LEU A 391 2.90 21.67 -14.21
CA LEU A 391 3.76 20.83 -13.39
C LEU A 391 5.18 21.41 -13.28
N VAL A 392 5.79 21.77 -14.42
CA VAL A 392 7.13 22.37 -14.52
C VAL A 392 7.28 23.60 -13.64
N LYS A 393 6.32 24.54 -13.73
CA LYS A 393 6.31 25.76 -12.90
C LYS A 393 6.25 25.45 -11.41
N ARG A 394 5.48 24.45 -11.02
CA ARG A 394 5.25 24.09 -9.62
C ARG A 394 6.48 23.45 -8.98
N ILE A 395 7.28 22.72 -9.76
CA ILE A 395 8.43 21.96 -9.24
C ILE A 395 9.77 22.65 -9.52
N GLY A 396 9.74 23.85 -10.10
CA GLY A 396 10.94 24.62 -10.40
C GLY A 396 11.83 23.96 -11.46
N VAL A 397 11.22 23.32 -12.47
CA VAL A 397 11.92 22.92 -13.69
C VAL A 397 11.87 24.08 -14.68
N HIS A 398 12.97 24.31 -15.39
CA HIS A 398 13.01 25.22 -16.53
C HIS A 398 12.77 24.45 -17.82
N LEU A 399 11.88 24.94 -18.68
CA LEU A 399 11.71 24.45 -20.05
C LEU A 399 11.98 25.59 -21.00
N ASP A 400 12.81 25.33 -22.01
CA ASP A 400 13.12 26.28 -23.06
C ASP A 400 12.03 26.23 -24.14
N ASP A 401 11.53 25.04 -24.49
CA ASP A 401 10.41 24.89 -25.43
C ASP A 401 9.71 23.52 -25.33
N ILE A 402 8.54 23.39 -25.98
CA ILE A 402 7.79 22.14 -26.18
C ILE A 402 7.49 22.00 -27.67
N PHE A 403 7.85 20.85 -28.25
CA PHE A 403 7.66 20.56 -29.66
C PHE A 403 6.78 19.35 -29.90
N GLU A 404 6.04 19.34 -31.00
CA GLU A 404 5.63 18.11 -31.66
C GLU A 404 6.78 17.61 -32.56
N SER A 405 6.99 16.30 -32.66
CA SER A 405 8.11 15.73 -33.43
C SER A 405 8.20 16.24 -34.87
N SER A 406 7.05 16.50 -35.50
CA SER A 406 6.94 17.02 -36.87
C SER A 406 7.46 18.44 -37.04
N GLU A 407 7.49 19.24 -35.97
CA GLU A 407 7.94 20.64 -35.99
C GLU A 407 9.48 20.74 -36.00
N ILE A 408 10.18 19.68 -35.61
CA ILE A 408 11.63 19.63 -35.56
C ILE A 408 12.18 19.27 -36.94
N THR A 409 12.54 20.29 -37.74
CA THR A 409 13.13 20.13 -39.07
C THR A 409 14.65 20.31 -39.10
N HIS A 410 15.25 20.79 -37.99
CA HIS A 410 16.69 20.99 -37.83
C HIS A 410 17.14 20.47 -36.46
N PRO A 411 18.43 20.12 -36.27
CA PRO A 411 18.96 19.68 -34.98
C PRO A 411 18.63 20.64 -33.84
N LEU A 412 18.23 20.09 -32.69
CA LEU A 412 17.95 20.88 -31.50
C LEU A 412 19.25 21.49 -30.93
N PRO A 413 19.18 22.65 -30.25
CA PRO A 413 20.34 23.23 -29.61
C PRO A 413 20.95 22.29 -28.57
N LYS A 414 22.29 22.23 -28.51
CA LYS A 414 23.03 21.35 -27.57
C LYS A 414 22.87 21.74 -26.09
N LYS A 415 22.41 22.96 -25.81
CA LYS A 415 22.09 23.45 -24.47
C LYS A 415 20.61 23.80 -24.41
N GLY A 416 19.95 23.45 -23.32
CA GLY A 416 18.52 23.69 -23.10
C GLY A 416 17.76 22.43 -22.73
N SER A 417 16.52 22.62 -22.30
CA SER A 417 15.59 21.62 -21.81
C SER A 417 14.31 21.67 -22.64
N TYR A 418 13.98 20.58 -23.31
CA TYR A 418 12.85 20.52 -24.24
C TYR A 418 11.97 19.31 -23.93
N LEU A 419 10.67 19.45 -24.17
CA LEU A 419 9.76 18.30 -24.27
C LEU A 419 9.37 18.07 -25.71
N ILE A 420 9.23 16.81 -26.09
CA ILE A 420 8.89 16.43 -27.45
C ILE A 420 7.76 15.41 -27.42
N LEU A 421 6.64 15.75 -28.08
CA LEU A 421 5.53 14.85 -28.30
C LEU A 421 5.75 14.04 -29.59
N LEU A 422 5.91 12.73 -29.45
CA LEU A 422 5.95 11.79 -30.56
C LEU A 422 4.52 11.33 -30.87
N ARG A 423 3.94 11.81 -31.97
CA ARG A 423 2.59 11.45 -32.40
C ARG A 423 2.62 10.96 -33.85
N GLN A 424 1.92 9.86 -34.12
CA GLN A 424 1.72 9.39 -35.49
C GLN A 424 0.61 10.20 -36.19
N PRO A 425 0.67 10.39 -37.52
CA PRO A 425 -0.42 11.02 -38.26
C PRO A 425 -1.74 10.31 -37.99
N ASN A 426 -2.77 11.06 -37.57
CA ASN A 426 -4.12 10.59 -37.25
C ASN A 426 -4.32 9.89 -35.88
N MET A 427 -3.42 10.09 -34.91
CA MET A 427 -3.64 9.65 -33.52
C MET A 427 -3.81 10.84 -32.58
N ASP A 428 -4.86 10.86 -31.76
CA ASP A 428 -5.08 11.94 -30.78
C ASP A 428 -4.08 11.89 -29.60
N VAL A 429 -3.60 10.70 -29.28
CA VAL A 429 -2.67 10.43 -28.16
C VAL A 429 -1.27 10.16 -28.71
N GLY A 430 -0.27 10.78 -28.09
CA GLY A 430 1.15 10.61 -28.42
C GLY A 430 1.98 10.23 -27.20
N HIS A 431 3.29 10.10 -27.41
CA HIS A 431 4.26 9.72 -26.41
C HIS A 431 5.22 10.87 -26.11
N TRP A 432 5.33 11.26 -24.85
CA TRP A 432 6.22 12.35 -24.42
C TRP A 432 7.64 11.87 -24.18
N THR A 433 8.61 12.65 -24.65
CA THR A 433 10.06 12.43 -24.43
C THR A 433 10.73 13.74 -24.01
N GLY A 434 11.88 13.64 -23.34
CA GLY A 434 12.59 14.78 -22.78
C GLY A 434 13.99 14.95 -23.37
N VAL A 435 14.44 16.20 -23.49
CA VAL A 435 15.82 16.55 -23.84
C VAL A 435 16.38 17.49 -22.81
N HIS A 436 17.62 17.27 -22.37
CA HIS A 436 18.36 18.22 -21.55
C HIS A 436 19.83 18.24 -21.94
N ASN A 437 20.34 19.40 -22.34
CA ASN A 437 21.75 19.64 -22.64
C ASN A 437 22.39 18.58 -23.57
N GLY A 438 21.67 18.20 -24.62
CA GLY A 438 22.13 17.22 -25.61
C GLY A 438 22.07 15.76 -25.13
N GLU A 439 21.32 15.48 -24.07
CA GLU A 439 20.91 14.14 -23.64
C GLU A 439 19.41 13.95 -23.86
N TYR A 440 19.04 12.76 -24.35
CA TYR A 440 17.67 12.37 -24.62
C TYR A 440 17.15 11.37 -23.58
N PHE A 441 15.87 11.49 -23.26
CA PHE A 441 15.19 10.61 -22.35
C PHE A 441 13.88 10.12 -22.94
N ASP A 442 13.83 8.82 -23.14
CA ASP A 442 12.63 8.06 -23.41
C ASP A 442 12.45 7.00 -22.31
N LEU A 443 11.23 6.88 -21.82
CA LEU A 443 10.86 5.90 -20.80
C LEU A 443 10.80 4.48 -21.32
N MET A 444 10.76 4.31 -22.63
CA MET A 444 10.90 3.03 -23.30
C MET A 444 12.37 2.64 -23.51
N GLY A 445 13.32 3.53 -23.18
CA GLY A 445 14.74 3.28 -23.40
C GLY A 445 15.17 3.45 -24.87
N GLU A 446 14.36 4.10 -25.70
CA GLU A 446 14.62 4.28 -27.12
C GLU A 446 15.55 5.46 -27.43
N ALA A 447 16.30 5.33 -28.52
CA ALA A 447 17.18 6.39 -28.99
C ALA A 447 16.41 7.54 -29.64
N ALA A 448 16.95 8.76 -29.55
CA ALA A 448 16.38 9.93 -30.23
C ALA A 448 16.36 9.73 -31.76
N PRO A 449 15.30 10.17 -32.46
CA PRO A 449 15.33 10.34 -33.91
C PRO A 449 16.55 11.13 -34.37
N THR A 450 17.24 10.66 -35.40
CA THR A 450 18.50 11.25 -35.91
C THR A 450 18.35 12.73 -36.27
N LYS A 451 17.17 13.15 -36.75
CA LYS A 451 16.84 14.54 -37.06
C LYS A 451 16.98 15.51 -35.88
N TYR A 452 16.92 15.02 -34.63
CA TYR A 452 17.10 15.85 -33.44
C TYR A 452 18.57 16.21 -33.18
N GLY A 453 19.52 15.50 -33.80
CA GLY A 453 20.95 15.74 -33.63
C GLY A 453 21.50 15.36 -32.24
N ILE A 454 20.82 14.45 -31.54
CA ILE A 454 21.16 14.01 -30.17
C ILE A 454 21.63 12.56 -30.20
N GLY A 455 22.85 12.31 -29.71
CA GLY A 455 23.45 10.97 -29.69
C GLY A 455 23.50 10.29 -28.32
N ARG A 456 23.33 11.05 -27.23
CA ARG A 456 23.35 10.52 -25.86
C ARG A 456 21.93 10.29 -25.38
N TYR A 457 21.63 9.09 -24.89
CA TYR A 457 20.33 8.77 -24.32
C TYR A 457 20.46 7.72 -23.22
N ASN A 458 19.41 7.54 -22.44
CA ASN A 458 19.31 6.48 -21.45
C ASN A 458 18.62 5.25 -22.07
N PRO A 459 19.28 4.09 -22.19
CA PRO A 459 18.70 2.89 -22.79
C PRO A 459 17.81 2.08 -21.82
N LYS A 460 17.69 2.51 -20.55
CA LYS A 460 16.87 1.80 -19.57
C LYS A 460 15.39 2.02 -19.84
N GLN A 461 14.64 0.92 -19.98
CA GLN A 461 13.19 0.97 -20.05
C GLN A 461 12.63 1.10 -18.63
N ILE A 462 11.93 2.17 -18.33
CA ILE A 462 11.38 2.45 -16.99
C ILE A 462 9.85 2.35 -16.99
N GLN A 463 9.24 2.38 -18.18
CA GLN A 463 7.82 2.23 -18.37
C GLN A 463 7.54 1.11 -19.38
N GLY A 464 6.54 0.27 -19.08
CA GLY A 464 6.07 -0.73 -20.04
C GLY A 464 5.29 -0.08 -21.18
N THR A 465 5.17 -0.79 -22.32
CA THR A 465 4.54 -0.32 -23.57
C THR A 465 3.11 0.23 -23.42
N TYR A 466 2.41 -0.12 -22.34
CA TYR A 466 1.03 0.30 -22.04
C TYR A 466 0.93 1.32 -20.89
N GLY A 467 2.04 1.94 -20.50
CA GLY A 467 2.03 2.98 -19.46
C GLY A 467 1.61 4.35 -20.01
N ASP A 468 0.85 5.10 -19.22
CA ASP A 468 0.26 6.39 -19.62
C ASP A 468 0.92 7.61 -18.94
N TYR A 469 2.10 7.44 -18.34
CA TYR A 469 2.74 8.46 -17.49
C TYR A 469 3.99 9.09 -18.12
N CYS A 470 4.13 9.02 -19.45
CA CYS A 470 5.36 9.43 -20.11
C CYS A 470 5.74 10.90 -19.90
N GLY A 471 4.75 11.81 -19.92
CA GLY A 471 4.98 13.23 -19.67
C GLY A 471 5.51 13.53 -18.27
N PRO A 472 4.80 13.15 -17.19
CA PRO A 472 5.24 13.36 -15.81
C PRO A 472 6.64 12.81 -15.51
N PHE A 473 6.99 11.65 -16.07
CA PHE A 473 8.31 11.07 -15.89
C PHE A 473 9.41 11.84 -16.64
N CYS A 474 9.12 12.40 -17.82
CA CYS A 474 10.05 13.31 -18.50
C CYS A 474 10.32 14.56 -17.63
N ILE A 475 9.29 15.10 -16.99
CA ILE A 475 9.43 16.24 -16.07
C ILE A 475 10.27 15.89 -14.84
N LEU A 476 10.04 14.71 -14.26
CA LEU A 476 10.85 14.22 -13.15
C LEU A 476 12.32 14.04 -13.55
N TRP A 477 12.57 13.58 -14.77
CA TRP A 477 13.92 13.42 -15.31
C TRP A 477 14.62 14.77 -15.52
N LEU A 478 13.91 15.75 -16.08
CA LEU A 478 14.41 17.12 -16.21
C LEU A 478 14.71 17.75 -14.85
N TYR A 479 13.84 17.55 -13.86
CA TYR A 479 14.08 17.96 -12.49
C TYR A 479 15.38 17.34 -11.94
N ALA A 480 15.53 16.03 -12.08
CA ALA A 480 16.73 15.33 -11.62
C ALA A 480 18.02 15.88 -12.26
N LYS A 481 17.97 16.21 -13.55
CA LYS A 481 19.11 16.77 -14.28
C LYS A 481 19.44 18.20 -13.87
N GLN A 482 18.44 19.07 -13.77
CA GLN A 482 18.63 20.50 -13.46
C GLN A 482 19.02 20.73 -11.99
N HIS A 483 18.53 19.89 -11.08
CA HIS A 483 18.81 20.01 -9.64
C HIS A 483 19.94 19.08 -9.16
N ASN A 484 20.66 18.45 -10.11
CA ASN A 484 21.79 17.55 -9.84
C ASN A 484 21.44 16.40 -8.87
N GLN A 485 20.28 15.77 -9.10
CA GLN A 485 19.75 14.64 -8.32
C GLN A 485 19.72 13.34 -9.16
N PRO A 486 20.87 12.84 -9.66
CA PRO A 486 20.90 11.69 -10.56
C PRO A 486 20.37 10.39 -9.91
N ASN A 487 20.42 10.30 -8.58
CA ASN A 487 19.97 9.13 -7.81
C ASN A 487 18.48 8.82 -7.96
N LEU A 488 17.66 9.81 -8.37
CA LEU A 488 16.22 9.63 -8.60
C LEU A 488 15.90 8.52 -9.61
N PHE A 489 16.75 8.35 -10.63
CA PHE A 489 16.55 7.35 -11.69
C PHE A 489 17.48 6.14 -11.57
N THR A 490 18.56 6.23 -10.79
CA THR A 490 19.51 5.13 -10.59
C THR A 490 18.86 3.90 -9.95
N ASN A 491 17.85 4.11 -9.12
CA ASN A 491 17.12 3.06 -8.40
C ASN A 491 15.88 2.52 -9.14
N MET A 492 15.55 3.07 -10.32
CA MET A 492 14.45 2.56 -11.13
C MET A 492 14.88 1.27 -11.82
N THR A 493 14.05 0.23 -11.67
CA THR A 493 14.26 -1.08 -12.30
C THR A 493 14.17 -0.94 -13.82
N ASP A 494 15.18 -1.45 -14.51
CA ASP A 494 15.12 -1.59 -15.97
C ASP A 494 14.13 -2.73 -16.31
N LEU A 495 13.07 -2.38 -17.01
CA LEU A 495 11.99 -3.26 -17.46
C LEU A 495 12.33 -3.97 -18.77
N ASN A 496 13.54 -3.79 -19.30
CA ASN A 496 14.08 -4.57 -20.41
C ASN A 496 13.99 -6.07 -20.07
N LEU A 497 12.85 -6.67 -20.39
CA LEU A 497 12.69 -8.11 -20.46
C LEU A 497 13.41 -8.53 -21.73
N THR A 498 14.69 -8.86 -21.61
CA THR A 498 15.32 -9.73 -22.59
C THR A 498 14.42 -10.95 -22.71
N ILE A 499 13.86 -11.12 -23.89
CA ILE A 499 13.21 -12.34 -24.35
C ILE A 499 14.21 -13.47 -24.08
N LEU A 500 14.00 -14.20 -22.99
CA LEU A 500 14.72 -15.43 -22.70
C LEU A 500 14.26 -16.43 -23.77
N SER A 501 15.18 -16.70 -24.69
CA SER A 501 15.17 -17.89 -25.55
C SER A 501 15.65 -19.09 -24.74
#